data_AF-A0A6J1LP99-F1
#
_entry.id   AF-A0A6J1LP99-F1
#
_cell.length_a   1.000
_cell.length_b   1.000
_cell.length_c   1.000
_cell.angle_alpha   90.00
_cell.angle_beta   90.00
_cell.angle_gamma   90.00
#
_symmetry.space_group_name_H-M   'P 1'
#
loop_
_entity.id
_entity.type
_entity.pdbx_description
1 polymer ?
#
loop_
_entity_poly.entity_id
_entity_poly.type
_entity_poly.pdbx_seq_one_letter_code
_entity_poly.pdbx_strand_id
1 'polypeptide(L)'
;MQSPKLSILIAALIAISQYKSVTALTCNAGTNGQVTCAEGVTECFVKTVAGNVTRGCVTDTTCVAPTCLTCKTDNCNEARMCKQCFGSQPDCGRTNGSADAFNTLCLTATDQCAIVVAANGTVSRGCRGACAANDPNCKSCTTDNCNVGIFPENRRLCYQCNGDTCGTPDNASMLLGCDIYQATGQKCYTIGTSATTMQRGCQTDSTADNKCSASSTDPNCLFCDNENGCNNRPYSRVLGSCYKCNDADKCLLQQEAGKESACAPAVYTQNENSCYTQLFNNGSVGRGCTNELADGCETTQNCNACTGDNCNVNIATFQCLICRSDYYAPCRQAKVQPENCPASSLTGPQAMKCFSGEWDGVVVRGCLSEASALMQYQCTAEADTRCQTCTGLGCNRLVYNGAATLQQMGLGLFALISIVRHYF
;
A
#
# COMPACT_ATOMS: atom_id res chain seq x y z
N MET A 1 114.54 -2.65 6.76
CA MET A 1 115.22 -2.13 5.56
C MET A 1 114.17 -1.56 4.61
N GLN A 2 114.33 -0.26 4.31
CA GLN A 2 113.87 0.55 3.18
C GLN A 2 112.73 0.09 2.24
N SER A 3 111.71 0.97 2.17
CA SER A 3 110.75 1.31 1.08
C SER A 3 111.50 1.76 -0.22
N PRO A 4 110.91 2.03 -1.44
CA PRO A 4 109.52 2.45 -1.72
C PRO A 4 108.85 2.17 -3.12
N LYS A 5 107.52 2.37 -3.12
CA LYS A 5 106.59 3.04 -4.09
C LYS A 5 106.93 3.08 -5.60
N LEU A 6 105.94 2.78 -6.48
CA LEU A 6 105.34 3.74 -7.44
C LEU A 6 104.11 3.18 -8.22
N SER A 7 102.97 3.88 -8.10
CA SER A 7 101.83 4.03 -9.05
C SER A 7 101.00 2.79 -9.43
N ILE A 8 99.72 2.60 -9.06
CA ILE A 8 98.58 3.51 -8.76
C ILE A 8 98.41 4.63 -9.78
N LEU A 9 97.93 4.28 -10.96
CA LEU A 9 96.99 5.01 -11.83
C LEU A 9 96.86 4.14 -13.10
N ILE A 10 95.69 4.05 -13.73
CA ILE A 10 95.38 3.18 -14.89
C ILE A 10 94.91 1.74 -14.53
N ALA A 11 94.09 1.61 -13.48
CA ALA A 11 93.15 0.48 -13.33
C ALA A 11 91.78 0.94 -12.80
N ALA A 12 91.43 2.21 -13.03
CA ALA A 12 90.15 2.81 -12.64
C ALA A 12 89.36 3.36 -13.86
N LEU A 13 89.66 2.87 -15.06
CA LEU A 13 88.98 3.26 -16.31
C LEU A 13 88.43 2.05 -17.10
N ILE A 14 88.49 0.84 -16.54
CA ILE A 14 87.84 -0.37 -17.09
C ILE A 14 86.99 -1.01 -15.99
N ALA A 15 86.08 -0.22 -15.40
CA ALA A 15 84.99 -0.72 -14.54
C ALA A 15 83.80 0.26 -14.46
N ILE A 16 83.68 1.20 -15.40
CA ILE A 16 82.60 2.22 -15.42
C ILE A 16 81.78 2.15 -16.72
N SER A 17 81.92 1.09 -17.53
CA SER A 17 81.10 0.87 -18.74
C SER A 17 80.15 -0.32 -18.67
N GLN A 18 79.99 -0.95 -17.50
CA GLN A 18 79.01 -2.03 -17.29
C GLN A 18 77.99 -1.78 -16.16
N TYR A 19 78.07 -0.64 -15.47
CA TYR A 19 76.89 -0.13 -14.76
C TYR A 19 75.94 0.50 -15.79
N LYS A 20 75.27 -0.35 -16.58
CA LYS A 20 73.88 -0.04 -16.89
C LYS A 20 73.21 -0.01 -15.52
N SER A 21 73.05 1.17 -14.94
CA SER A 21 72.03 1.39 -13.91
C SER A 21 70.70 1.06 -14.57
N VAL A 22 70.36 -0.23 -14.61
CA VAL A 22 68.99 -0.67 -14.79
C VAL A 22 68.36 -0.34 -13.47
N THR A 23 67.84 0.87 -13.35
CA THR A 23 66.99 1.26 -12.23
C THR A 23 65.89 0.20 -12.14
N ALA A 24 65.83 -0.50 -11.00
CA ALA A 24 64.85 -1.54 -10.78
C ALA A 24 63.45 -0.92 -10.87
N LEU A 25 62.59 -1.50 -11.71
CA LEU A 25 61.21 -1.05 -11.89
C LEU A 25 60.53 -0.98 -10.53
N THR A 26 59.86 0.13 -10.26
CA THR A 26 59.07 0.31 -9.04
C THR A 26 57.60 0.35 -9.38
N CYS A 27 56.75 -0.43 -8.69
CA CYS A 27 55.32 -0.50 -8.94
C CYS A 27 54.51 -0.06 -7.71
N ASN A 28 53.31 0.48 -7.92
CA ASN A 28 52.40 0.69 -6.81
C ASN A 28 51.95 -0.65 -6.21
N ALA A 29 51.91 -0.73 -4.88
CA ALA A 29 51.51 -1.92 -4.11
C ALA A 29 50.19 -1.73 -3.34
N GLY A 30 49.41 -0.69 -3.68
CA GLY A 30 48.13 -0.38 -3.03
C GLY A 30 48.23 0.81 -2.07
N THR A 31 47.40 0.81 -1.03
CA THR A 31 47.13 1.98 -0.19
C THR A 31 48.31 2.51 0.62
N ASN A 32 49.42 1.78 0.75
CA ASN A 32 50.53 2.18 1.63
C ASN A 32 51.93 1.81 1.11
N GLY A 33 52.17 1.85 -0.20
CA GLY A 33 53.57 1.82 -0.67
C GLY A 33 53.81 1.51 -2.13
N GLN A 34 55.06 1.79 -2.50
CA GLN A 34 55.71 1.35 -3.73
C GLN A 34 56.51 0.08 -3.42
N VAL A 35 56.58 -0.85 -4.38
CA VAL A 35 57.42 -2.04 -4.29
C VAL A 35 58.43 -2.02 -5.42
N THR A 36 59.70 -2.17 -5.08
CA THR A 36 60.76 -2.39 -6.07
C THR A 36 60.69 -3.83 -6.56
N CYS A 37 60.58 -4.01 -7.87
CA CYS A 37 60.46 -5.32 -8.47
C CYS A 37 61.78 -6.10 -8.42
N ALA A 38 61.66 -7.42 -8.33
CA ALA A 38 62.81 -8.31 -8.40
C ALA A 38 63.54 -8.18 -9.74
N GLU A 39 64.82 -8.54 -9.77
CA GLU A 39 65.62 -8.53 -10.99
C GLU A 39 64.95 -9.35 -12.10
N GLY A 40 64.89 -8.80 -13.31
CA GLY A 40 64.24 -9.43 -14.47
C GLY A 40 62.73 -9.19 -14.58
N VAL A 41 62.08 -8.60 -13.57
CA VAL A 41 60.66 -8.21 -13.66
C VAL A 41 60.54 -6.82 -14.28
N THR A 42 59.93 -6.74 -15.47
CA THR A 42 59.86 -5.52 -16.29
C THR A 42 58.47 -4.93 -16.40
N GLU A 43 57.48 -5.48 -15.70
CA GLU A 43 56.08 -5.03 -15.77
C GLU A 43 55.45 -4.89 -14.38
N CYS A 44 54.69 -3.82 -14.21
CA CYS A 44 53.73 -3.66 -13.13
C CYS A 44 52.38 -4.21 -13.56
N PHE A 45 51.56 -4.67 -12.62
CA PHE A 45 50.15 -5.00 -12.85
C PHE A 45 49.22 -4.21 -11.94
N VAL A 46 47.99 -4.05 -12.40
CA VAL A 46 46.80 -3.80 -11.58
C VAL A 46 45.73 -4.79 -12.01
N LYS A 47 45.09 -5.45 -11.04
CA LYS A 47 44.01 -6.41 -11.30
C LYS A 47 42.84 -6.25 -10.35
N THR A 48 41.64 -6.56 -10.82
CA THR A 48 40.41 -6.63 -10.05
C THR A 48 39.89 -8.07 -10.01
N VAL A 49 39.65 -8.59 -8.80
CA VAL A 49 39.02 -9.91 -8.63
C VAL A 49 37.83 -9.75 -7.69
N ALA A 50 36.62 -10.00 -8.22
CA ALA A 50 35.37 -9.73 -7.51
C ALA A 50 35.31 -8.31 -6.91
N GLY A 51 35.89 -7.34 -7.62
CA GLY A 51 35.94 -5.95 -7.19
C GLY A 51 37.10 -5.56 -6.26
N ASN A 52 37.87 -6.52 -5.75
CA ASN A 52 39.08 -6.24 -4.98
C ASN A 52 40.24 -5.87 -5.89
N VAL A 53 40.82 -4.70 -5.67
CA VAL A 53 41.95 -4.18 -6.45
C VAL A 53 43.25 -4.67 -5.83
N THR A 54 44.12 -5.25 -6.64
CA THR A 54 45.51 -5.56 -6.25
C THR A 54 46.47 -5.01 -7.28
N ARG A 55 47.61 -4.52 -6.81
CA ARG A 55 48.66 -3.88 -7.61
C ARG A 55 50.01 -4.48 -7.21
N GLY A 56 50.96 -4.53 -8.14
CA GLY A 56 52.31 -4.96 -7.81
C GLY A 56 53.16 -5.25 -9.05
N CYS A 57 54.27 -5.95 -8.84
CA CYS A 57 55.15 -6.43 -9.90
C CYS A 57 54.61 -7.73 -10.49
N VAL A 58 54.68 -7.90 -11.82
CA VAL A 58 54.24 -9.14 -12.48
C VAL A 58 55.19 -10.28 -12.10
N THR A 59 54.69 -11.25 -11.33
CA THR A 59 55.44 -12.46 -10.92
C THR A 59 54.99 -13.73 -11.63
N ASP A 60 53.82 -13.71 -12.28
CA ASP A 60 53.25 -14.80 -13.07
C ASP A 60 52.56 -14.24 -14.34
N THR A 61 52.51 -15.03 -15.39
CA THR A 61 52.12 -14.65 -16.77
C THR A 61 50.62 -14.47 -16.99
N THR A 62 49.76 -14.76 -16.02
CA THR A 62 48.30 -14.66 -16.20
C THR A 62 47.75 -13.30 -15.76
N CYS A 63 48.00 -12.25 -16.55
CA CYS A 63 47.33 -10.95 -16.46
C CYS A 63 46.56 -10.70 -17.76
N VAL A 64 45.24 -10.85 -17.72
CA VAL A 64 44.38 -10.76 -18.90
C VAL A 64 43.36 -9.64 -18.71
N ALA A 65 43.25 -8.77 -19.71
CA ALA A 65 42.21 -7.75 -19.78
C ALA A 65 40.81 -8.39 -19.86
N PRO A 66 39.75 -7.73 -19.35
CA PRO A 66 39.72 -6.37 -18.84
C PRO A 66 40.01 -6.25 -17.33
N THR A 67 40.12 -7.37 -16.61
CA THR A 67 40.26 -7.40 -15.15
C THR A 67 41.71 -7.34 -14.69
N CYS A 68 42.67 -7.27 -15.62
CA CYS A 68 44.08 -7.09 -15.31
C CYS A 68 44.77 -6.29 -16.42
N LEU A 69 45.58 -5.31 -16.03
CA LEU A 69 46.37 -4.47 -16.92
C LEU A 69 47.84 -4.51 -16.50
N THR A 70 48.75 -4.59 -17.47
CA THR A 70 50.19 -4.43 -17.23
C THR A 70 50.75 -3.17 -17.88
N CYS A 71 51.89 -2.70 -17.38
CA CYS A 71 52.60 -1.54 -17.90
C CYS A 71 54.08 -1.57 -17.49
N LYS A 72 54.94 -0.78 -18.16
CA LYS A 72 56.41 -0.95 -18.15
C LYS A 72 57.23 0.17 -17.50
N THR A 73 56.59 1.20 -16.94
CA THR A 73 57.29 2.34 -16.33
C THR A 73 57.03 2.42 -14.83
N ASP A 74 57.85 3.15 -14.09
CA ASP A 74 57.67 3.27 -12.65
C ASP A 74 56.27 3.77 -12.29
N ASN A 75 55.60 3.06 -11.39
CA ASN A 75 54.28 3.37 -10.84
C ASN A 75 53.19 3.54 -11.90
N CYS A 76 53.37 2.98 -13.10
CA CYS A 76 52.44 3.11 -14.22
C CYS A 76 51.09 2.42 -13.99
N ASN A 77 51.02 1.53 -13.01
CA ASN A 77 49.84 0.73 -12.71
C ASN A 77 48.84 1.54 -11.88
N GLU A 78 48.56 2.78 -12.26
CA GLU A 78 47.55 3.70 -11.69
C GLU A 78 46.31 3.80 -12.60
N ALA A 79 45.85 2.67 -13.12
CA ALA A 79 44.62 2.65 -13.89
C ALA A 79 43.45 3.18 -13.05
N ARG A 80 42.62 4.03 -13.67
CA ARG A 80 41.40 4.58 -13.09
C ARG A 80 40.43 3.45 -12.73
N MET A 81 39.87 3.59 -11.54
CA MET A 81 38.85 2.68 -11.01
C MET A 81 37.47 3.32 -11.16
N CYS A 82 36.50 2.58 -11.67
CA CYS A 82 35.10 3.00 -11.69
C CYS A 82 34.19 1.91 -11.16
N LYS A 83 32.94 2.26 -10.84
CA LYS A 83 31.87 1.29 -10.64
C LYS A 83 31.31 0.86 -12.00
N GLN A 84 31.01 -0.42 -12.15
CA GLN A 84 30.43 -1.00 -13.36
C GLN A 84 29.26 -1.90 -13.03
N CYS A 85 28.17 -1.65 -13.75
CA CYS A 85 27.00 -2.51 -13.81
C CYS A 85 26.24 -2.18 -15.10
N PHE A 86 25.43 -3.12 -15.55
CA PHE A 86 24.71 -3.02 -16.82
C PHE A 86 23.21 -2.82 -16.58
N GLY A 87 22.51 -2.21 -17.54
CA GLY A 87 21.07 -1.98 -17.46
C GLY A 87 20.21 -3.24 -17.39
N SER A 88 20.79 -4.42 -17.66
CA SER A 88 20.14 -5.72 -17.41
C SER A 88 20.19 -6.17 -15.95
N GLN A 89 20.92 -5.45 -15.08
CA GLN A 89 21.08 -5.73 -13.67
C GLN A 89 20.26 -4.72 -12.86
N PRO A 90 19.16 -5.12 -12.19
CA PRO A 90 18.29 -4.19 -11.49
C PRO A 90 19.00 -3.36 -10.41
N ASP A 91 20.00 -3.95 -9.75
CA ASP A 91 20.78 -3.29 -8.70
C ASP A 91 21.54 -2.04 -9.21
N CYS A 92 21.79 -1.94 -10.52
CA CYS A 92 22.43 -0.78 -11.12
C CYS A 92 21.56 0.48 -11.01
N GLY A 93 20.24 0.31 -11.14
CA GLY A 93 19.24 1.36 -10.97
C GLY A 93 18.73 1.51 -9.54
N ARG A 94 18.63 0.40 -8.80
CA ARG A 94 18.05 0.34 -7.46
C ARG A 94 18.95 0.85 -6.35
N THR A 95 20.25 0.63 -6.47
CA THR A 95 21.24 0.95 -5.43
C THR A 95 22.08 2.18 -5.77
N ASN A 96 22.87 2.65 -4.81
CA ASN A 96 23.86 3.69 -5.03
C ASN A 96 25.12 3.19 -5.77
N GLY A 97 25.23 1.90 -6.09
CA GLY A 97 26.38 1.30 -6.77
C GLY A 97 27.69 1.34 -5.97
N SER A 98 27.66 1.59 -4.65
CA SER A 98 28.88 1.75 -3.84
C SER A 98 29.58 0.44 -3.51
N ALA A 99 28.91 -0.70 -3.68
CA ALA A 99 29.49 -2.01 -3.37
C ALA A 99 30.79 -2.27 -4.14
N ASP A 100 31.77 -2.88 -3.49
CA ASP A 100 33.06 -3.16 -4.10
C ASP A 100 32.96 -4.16 -5.24
N ALA A 101 31.97 -5.06 -5.23
CA ALA A 101 31.69 -5.99 -6.33
C ALA A 101 31.52 -5.30 -7.70
N PHE A 102 31.21 -4.00 -7.71
CA PHE A 102 31.10 -3.21 -8.94
C PHE A 102 32.43 -2.56 -9.39
N ASN A 103 33.53 -2.67 -8.65
CA ASN A 103 34.80 -2.04 -9.04
C ASN A 103 35.35 -2.67 -10.35
N THR A 104 35.71 -1.81 -11.30
CA THR A 104 36.29 -2.18 -12.60
C THR A 104 37.47 -1.29 -12.96
N LEU A 105 38.36 -1.78 -13.84
CA LEU A 105 39.49 -1.05 -14.40
C LEU A 105 39.11 -0.38 -15.71
N CYS A 106 39.47 0.90 -15.87
CA CYS A 106 39.37 1.56 -17.16
C CYS A 106 40.58 1.24 -18.04
N LEU A 107 40.30 0.82 -19.27
CA LEU A 107 41.34 0.39 -20.22
C LEU A 107 42.04 1.58 -20.88
N THR A 108 41.37 2.73 -20.99
CA THR A 108 41.93 3.92 -21.65
C THR A 108 42.21 5.01 -20.63
N ALA A 109 43.32 5.73 -20.81
CA ALA A 109 43.71 6.83 -19.93
C ALA A 109 42.74 8.03 -20.00
N THR A 110 41.93 8.12 -21.06
CA THR A 110 40.93 9.17 -21.27
C THR A 110 39.56 8.84 -20.69
N ASP A 111 39.34 7.60 -20.24
CA ASP A 111 38.06 7.21 -19.64
C ASP A 111 37.82 7.96 -18.33
N GLN A 112 36.55 8.30 -18.14
CA GLN A 112 35.97 8.79 -16.91
C GLN A 112 34.99 7.75 -16.36
N CYS A 113 34.69 7.86 -15.08
CA CYS A 113 33.59 7.09 -14.52
C CYS A 113 32.28 7.76 -14.88
N ALA A 114 31.29 6.99 -15.33
CA ALA A 114 29.99 7.54 -15.67
C ALA A 114 28.83 6.70 -15.14
N ILE A 115 27.69 7.36 -14.97
CA ILE A 115 26.37 6.79 -14.79
C ILE A 115 25.51 7.24 -15.97
N VAL A 116 24.80 6.31 -16.61
CA VAL A 116 24.04 6.54 -17.85
C VAL A 116 22.65 5.97 -17.70
N VAL A 117 21.64 6.73 -18.11
CA VAL A 117 20.26 6.28 -18.25
C VAL A 117 20.00 6.03 -19.73
N ALA A 118 19.64 4.80 -20.08
CA ALA A 118 19.25 4.45 -21.44
C ALA A 118 17.84 4.96 -21.76
N ALA A 119 17.46 4.97 -23.04
CA ALA A 119 16.13 5.41 -23.49
C ALA A 119 14.98 4.59 -22.88
N ASN A 120 15.24 3.35 -22.48
CA ASN A 120 14.28 2.49 -21.79
C ASN A 120 14.25 2.71 -20.26
N GLY A 121 14.97 3.70 -19.73
CA GLY A 121 15.00 4.05 -18.31
C GLY A 121 16.00 3.26 -17.45
N THR A 122 16.64 2.21 -17.99
CA THR A 122 17.64 1.41 -17.24
C THR A 122 18.94 2.19 -16.99
N VAL A 123 19.65 1.85 -15.92
CA VAL A 123 20.95 2.46 -15.60
C VAL A 123 22.10 1.55 -15.92
N SER A 124 23.17 2.13 -16.48
CA SER A 124 24.48 1.50 -16.56
C SER A 124 25.54 2.39 -15.93
N ARG A 125 26.55 1.76 -15.33
CA ARG A 125 27.75 2.42 -14.80
C ARG A 125 28.97 1.84 -15.50
N GLY A 126 30.00 2.64 -15.71
CA GLY A 126 31.26 2.12 -16.23
C GLY A 126 32.25 3.19 -16.66
N CYS A 127 33.36 2.71 -17.23
CA CYS A 127 34.39 3.52 -17.88
C CYS A 127 33.92 3.95 -19.27
N ARG A 128 33.97 5.26 -19.55
CA ARG A 128 33.69 5.82 -20.89
C ARG A 128 34.24 7.24 -21.01
N GLY A 129 34.24 7.77 -22.22
CA GLY A 129 34.46 9.21 -22.44
C GLY A 129 33.45 10.08 -21.68
N ALA A 130 33.85 11.33 -21.42
CA ALA A 130 33.07 12.31 -20.67
C ALA A 130 31.63 12.45 -21.21
N CYS A 131 30.68 12.64 -20.29
CA CYS A 131 29.32 13.02 -20.67
C CYS A 131 29.30 14.42 -21.29
N ALA A 132 28.31 14.69 -22.14
CA ALA A 132 28.08 16.04 -22.63
C ALA A 132 27.73 16.97 -21.46
N ALA A 133 28.09 18.25 -21.58
CA ALA A 133 27.73 19.24 -20.57
C ALA A 133 26.19 19.32 -20.42
N ASN A 134 25.71 19.26 -19.18
CA ASN A 134 24.28 19.29 -18.83
C ASN A 134 23.44 18.15 -19.42
N ASP A 135 24.01 16.98 -19.69
CA ASP A 135 23.25 15.80 -20.11
C ASP A 135 22.42 15.25 -18.93
N PRO A 136 21.07 15.30 -18.98
CA PRO A 136 20.21 14.81 -17.90
C PRO A 136 20.27 13.28 -17.73
N ASN A 137 20.78 12.55 -18.73
CA ASN A 137 20.85 11.10 -18.75
C ASN A 137 22.29 10.57 -18.59
N CYS A 138 23.28 11.45 -18.40
CA CYS A 138 24.68 11.05 -18.26
C CYS A 138 25.40 11.95 -17.25
N LYS A 139 25.98 11.33 -16.22
CA LYS A 139 26.87 12.01 -15.27
C LYS A 139 28.24 11.34 -15.28
N SER A 140 29.29 12.08 -15.60
CA SER A 140 30.68 11.60 -15.53
C SER A 140 31.52 12.34 -14.51
N CYS A 141 32.58 11.70 -14.03
CA CYS A 141 33.48 12.23 -13.01
C CYS A 141 34.88 11.62 -13.13
N THR A 142 35.87 12.30 -12.54
CA THR A 142 37.31 12.08 -12.77
C THR A 142 38.08 11.63 -11.53
N THR A 143 37.41 11.15 -10.49
CA THR A 143 38.06 10.48 -9.34
C THR A 143 37.72 8.99 -9.32
N ASP A 144 38.50 8.20 -8.60
CA ASP A 144 38.25 6.75 -8.52
C ASP A 144 36.90 6.46 -7.86
N ASN A 145 36.15 5.51 -8.42
CA ASN A 145 34.86 5.04 -7.93
C ASN A 145 33.82 6.15 -7.67
N CYS A 146 33.93 7.27 -8.39
CA CYS A 146 33.10 8.46 -8.16
C CYS A 146 31.68 8.35 -8.72
N ASN A 147 31.44 7.42 -9.65
CA ASN A 147 30.15 7.20 -10.28
C ASN A 147 29.22 6.37 -9.37
N VAL A 148 29.08 6.81 -8.12
CA VAL A 148 28.17 6.28 -7.09
C VAL A 148 26.98 7.23 -6.88
N GLY A 149 26.00 6.79 -6.10
CA GLY A 149 24.78 7.55 -5.81
C GLY A 149 23.63 7.19 -6.73
N ILE A 150 22.43 7.61 -6.33
CA ILE A 150 21.21 7.45 -7.11
C ILE A 150 21.24 8.48 -8.26
N PHE A 151 20.96 8.01 -9.47
CA PHE A 151 20.96 8.84 -10.68
C PHE A 151 19.88 8.38 -11.65
N PRO A 152 19.04 9.27 -12.19
CA PRO A 152 19.03 10.72 -11.95
C PRO A 152 18.63 11.07 -10.51
N GLU A 153 18.94 12.30 -10.06
CA GLU A 153 18.71 12.73 -8.67
C GLU A 153 17.22 12.71 -8.28
N ASN A 154 16.32 12.89 -9.26
CA ASN A 154 14.88 12.80 -9.11
C ASN A 154 14.31 11.38 -9.29
N ARG A 155 15.15 10.33 -9.32
CA ARG A 155 14.66 8.94 -9.38
C ARG A 155 13.79 8.64 -8.16
N ARG A 156 12.58 8.11 -8.39
CA ARG A 156 11.68 7.66 -7.32
C ARG A 156 12.35 6.56 -6.49
N LEU A 157 12.27 6.73 -5.18
CA LEU A 157 12.59 5.69 -4.20
C LEU A 157 11.28 5.10 -3.66
N CYS A 158 11.20 3.78 -3.62
CA CYS A 158 10.07 3.04 -3.06
C CYS A 158 10.59 1.97 -2.11
N TYR A 159 9.78 1.60 -1.12
CA TYR A 159 10.03 0.36 -0.40
C TYR A 159 9.88 -0.81 -1.37
N GLN A 160 10.91 -1.65 -1.45
CA GLN A 160 11.01 -2.80 -2.35
C GLN A 160 11.33 -4.04 -1.54
N CYS A 161 10.39 -4.98 -1.49
CA CYS A 161 10.54 -6.22 -0.75
C CYS A 161 9.48 -7.24 -1.18
N ASN A 162 9.66 -8.52 -0.82
CA ASN A 162 8.67 -9.58 -0.98
C ASN A 162 8.66 -10.52 0.24
N GLY A 163 7.47 -10.88 0.74
CA GLY A 163 7.29 -11.86 1.82
C GLY A 163 7.27 -11.26 3.23
N ASP A 164 7.80 -12.02 4.19
CA ASP A 164 7.61 -11.80 5.63
C ASP A 164 8.13 -10.46 6.16
N THR A 165 9.14 -9.90 5.48
CA THR A 165 9.76 -8.63 5.87
C THR A 165 8.99 -7.41 5.37
N CYS A 166 7.88 -7.58 4.64
CA CYS A 166 7.15 -6.49 4.00
C CYS A 166 5.93 -6.00 4.77
N GLY A 167 5.55 -6.67 5.85
CA GLY A 167 4.40 -6.30 6.68
C GLY A 167 4.50 -4.88 7.23
N THR A 168 5.71 -4.48 7.66
CA THR A 168 6.02 -3.15 8.18
C THR A 168 7.34 -2.67 7.58
N PRO A 169 7.32 -1.85 6.52
CA PRO A 169 8.54 -1.38 5.88
C PRO A 169 9.17 -0.25 6.69
N ASP A 170 10.09 -0.58 7.60
CA ASP A 170 10.78 0.39 8.46
C ASP A 170 12.30 0.43 8.22
N ASN A 171 12.82 -0.40 7.33
CA ASN A 171 14.24 -0.53 7.08
C ASN A 171 14.69 0.36 5.91
N ALA A 172 15.63 1.27 6.17
CA ALA A 172 16.27 2.09 5.14
C ALA A 172 16.89 1.27 3.99
N SER A 173 17.29 0.02 4.24
CA SER A 173 17.82 -0.86 3.19
C SER A 173 16.77 -1.35 2.18
N MET A 174 15.48 -1.23 2.51
CA MET A 174 14.38 -1.57 1.60
C MET A 174 13.96 -0.38 0.73
N LEU A 175 14.38 0.84 1.07
CA LEU A 175 14.07 2.04 0.31
C LEU A 175 15.05 2.16 -0.87
N LEU A 176 14.65 1.60 -2.01
CA LEU A 176 15.47 1.45 -3.20
C LEU A 176 14.93 2.29 -4.36
N GLY A 177 15.82 2.72 -5.26
CA GLY A 177 15.42 3.43 -6.47
C GLY A 177 14.62 2.52 -7.40
N CYS A 178 13.67 3.04 -8.15
CA CYS A 178 13.03 2.26 -9.21
C CYS A 178 14.05 1.87 -10.28
N ASP A 179 14.03 0.61 -10.71
CA ASP A 179 14.99 0.07 -11.68
C ASP A 179 14.84 0.79 -13.04
N ILE A 180 13.59 0.95 -13.48
CA ILE A 180 13.25 1.65 -14.70
C ILE A 180 12.91 3.10 -14.39
N TYR A 181 13.81 4.05 -14.71
CA TYR A 181 13.56 5.48 -14.53
C TYR A 181 12.50 6.02 -15.48
N GLN A 182 11.57 6.80 -14.91
CA GLN A 182 10.65 7.66 -15.65
C GLN A 182 10.68 9.05 -15.03
N ALA A 183 10.78 10.08 -15.87
CA ALA A 183 10.87 11.47 -15.41
C ALA A 183 9.60 11.93 -14.69
N THR A 184 8.44 11.38 -15.06
CA THR A 184 7.12 11.71 -14.51
C THR A 184 6.26 10.46 -14.39
N GLY A 185 5.25 10.50 -13.52
CA GLY A 185 4.24 9.44 -13.40
C GLY A 185 4.71 8.14 -12.74
N GLN A 186 5.93 8.11 -12.19
CA GLN A 186 6.48 6.94 -11.52
C GLN A 186 5.80 6.74 -10.15
N LYS A 187 5.20 5.55 -9.94
CA LYS A 187 4.46 5.22 -8.72
C LYS A 187 5.12 4.09 -7.94
N CYS A 188 4.99 4.15 -6.63
CA CYS A 188 5.20 3.01 -5.76
C CYS A 188 3.90 2.20 -5.62
N TYR A 189 4.00 0.91 -5.35
CA TYR A 189 2.85 0.06 -5.02
C TYR A 189 3.02 -0.70 -3.71
N THR A 190 1.89 -1.12 -3.15
CA THR A 190 1.76 -2.10 -2.06
C THR A 190 0.67 -3.10 -2.41
N ILE A 191 0.94 -4.40 -2.21
CA ILE A 191 -0.04 -5.48 -2.36
C ILE A 191 0.25 -6.61 -1.37
N GLY A 192 -0.78 -7.29 -0.86
CA GLY A 192 -0.59 -8.54 -0.13
C GLY A 192 -1.88 -9.14 0.40
N THR A 193 -1.81 -10.38 0.88
CA THR A 193 -2.95 -11.09 1.47
C THR A 193 -2.86 -11.22 2.98
N SER A 194 -1.65 -11.12 3.55
CA SER A 194 -1.35 -11.18 4.97
C SER A 194 -0.08 -10.36 5.26
N ALA A 195 0.23 -10.07 6.53
CA ALA A 195 1.47 -9.38 6.91
C ALA A 195 2.74 -10.10 6.42
N THR A 196 2.67 -11.42 6.26
CA THR A 196 3.75 -12.29 5.79
C THR A 196 3.78 -12.47 4.25
N THR A 197 2.72 -12.06 3.55
CA THR A 197 2.59 -12.22 2.09
C THR A 197 2.40 -10.87 1.41
N MET A 198 3.19 -9.89 1.84
CA MET A 198 3.22 -8.54 1.27
C MET A 198 4.30 -8.43 0.20
N GLN A 199 4.04 -7.58 -0.78
CA GLN A 199 4.98 -7.17 -1.81
C GLN A 199 4.88 -5.66 -2.01
N ARG A 200 6.03 -5.03 -2.18
CA ARG A 200 6.15 -3.60 -2.42
C ARG A 200 7.16 -3.37 -3.53
N GLY A 201 6.93 -2.34 -4.33
CA GLY A 201 7.93 -1.91 -5.29
C GLY A 201 7.48 -0.77 -6.18
N CYS A 202 8.13 -0.65 -7.33
CA CYS A 202 7.80 0.37 -8.33
C CYS A 202 6.88 -0.21 -9.40
N GLN A 203 5.84 0.53 -9.79
CA GLN A 203 4.90 0.11 -10.83
C GLN A 203 5.59 -0.12 -12.18
N THR A 204 6.64 0.63 -12.46
CA THR A 204 7.38 0.65 -13.73
C THR A 204 8.39 -0.49 -13.88
N ASP A 205 8.75 -1.15 -12.78
CA ASP A 205 9.76 -2.19 -12.81
C ASP A 205 9.22 -3.43 -13.54
N SER A 206 10.03 -3.96 -14.45
CA SER A 206 9.68 -5.09 -15.33
C SER A 206 9.99 -6.46 -14.72
N THR A 207 10.28 -6.52 -13.42
CA THR A 207 10.56 -7.80 -12.73
C THR A 207 9.38 -8.76 -12.88
N ALA A 208 9.66 -10.03 -13.18
CA ALA A 208 8.64 -11.06 -13.41
C ALA A 208 7.60 -11.17 -12.27
N ASP A 209 8.00 -10.82 -11.04
CA ASP A 209 7.13 -10.87 -9.87
C ASP A 209 6.32 -9.59 -9.62
N ASN A 210 6.40 -8.55 -10.45
CA ASN A 210 5.65 -7.31 -10.24
C ASN A 210 4.13 -7.53 -10.42
N LYS A 211 3.42 -7.79 -9.32
CA LYS A 211 1.96 -8.01 -9.30
C LYS A 211 1.14 -6.74 -9.59
N CYS A 212 1.75 -5.57 -9.47
CA CYS A 212 1.11 -4.26 -9.66
C CYS A 212 1.79 -3.49 -10.80
N SER A 213 1.96 -4.14 -11.94
CA SER A 213 2.42 -3.49 -13.17
C SER A 213 1.41 -2.46 -13.67
N ALA A 214 1.81 -1.66 -14.66
CA ALA A 214 0.92 -0.69 -15.31
C ALA A 214 -0.36 -1.30 -15.92
N SER A 215 -0.35 -2.60 -16.24
CA SER A 215 -1.51 -3.32 -16.79
C SER A 215 -2.29 -4.12 -15.74
N SER A 216 -1.89 -4.10 -14.47
CA SER A 216 -2.59 -4.82 -13.41
C SER A 216 -3.96 -4.20 -13.15
N THR A 217 -4.98 -5.06 -13.06
CA THR A 217 -6.36 -4.71 -12.69
C THR A 217 -6.72 -5.20 -11.29
N ASP A 218 -5.75 -5.70 -10.52
CA ASP A 218 -5.98 -6.17 -9.16
C ASP A 218 -6.37 -4.98 -8.25
N PRO A 219 -7.59 -4.95 -7.69
CA PRO A 219 -8.03 -3.85 -6.83
C PRO A 219 -7.23 -3.75 -5.52
N ASN A 220 -6.44 -4.78 -5.18
CA ASN A 220 -5.57 -4.79 -4.00
C ASN A 220 -4.22 -4.09 -4.24
N CYS A 221 -3.94 -3.66 -5.48
CA CYS A 221 -2.78 -2.82 -5.78
C CYS A 221 -3.03 -1.38 -5.32
N LEU A 222 -2.42 -1.00 -4.19
CA LEU A 222 -2.44 0.38 -3.73
C LEU A 222 -1.24 1.13 -4.28
N PHE A 223 -1.49 2.18 -5.05
CA PHE A 223 -0.46 3.04 -5.64
C PHE A 223 -0.32 4.37 -4.90
N CYS A 224 0.89 4.94 -4.92
CA CYS A 224 1.16 6.29 -4.43
C CYS A 224 2.33 6.93 -5.20
N ASP A 225 2.33 8.25 -5.28
CA ASP A 225 3.35 9.05 -5.98
C ASP A 225 3.63 10.40 -5.29
N ASN A 226 3.11 10.64 -4.09
CA ASN A 226 3.26 11.90 -3.37
C ASN A 226 4.71 12.16 -2.87
N GLU A 227 5.44 11.12 -2.49
CA GLU A 227 6.82 11.25 -1.95
C GLU A 227 7.64 9.97 -2.06
N ASN A 228 8.95 10.06 -1.85
CA ASN A 228 9.83 8.89 -1.76
C ASN A 228 9.41 8.01 -0.58
N GLY A 229 9.30 6.70 -0.81
CA GLY A 229 8.88 5.76 0.23
C GLY A 229 7.41 5.88 0.65
N CYS A 230 6.54 6.50 -0.16
CA CYS A 230 5.11 6.64 0.15
C CYS A 230 4.37 5.31 0.37
N ASN A 231 4.92 4.20 -0.13
CA ASN A 231 4.38 2.86 0.05
C ASN A 231 4.82 2.24 1.38
N ASN A 232 4.83 3.03 2.46
CA ASN A 232 5.28 2.64 3.81
C ASN A 232 4.16 2.10 4.72
N ARG A 233 2.91 2.13 4.25
CA ARG A 233 1.74 1.73 5.04
C ARG A 233 1.89 0.27 5.52
N PRO A 234 1.75 -0.03 6.83
CA PRO A 234 1.81 -1.42 7.31
C PRO A 234 0.63 -2.25 6.78
N TYR A 235 0.76 -3.58 6.82
CA TYR A 235 -0.31 -4.50 6.39
C TYR A 235 -1.64 -4.23 7.10
N SER A 236 -1.59 -3.96 8.41
CA SER A 236 -2.76 -3.58 9.19
C SER A 236 -2.46 -2.45 10.16
N ARG A 237 -3.40 -1.54 10.36
CA ARG A 237 -3.31 -0.50 11.40
C ARG A 237 -4.68 -0.15 11.97
N VAL A 238 -4.70 0.37 13.18
CA VAL A 238 -5.90 0.99 13.74
C VAL A 238 -6.13 2.32 13.01
N LEU A 239 -7.31 2.50 12.42
CA LEU A 239 -7.68 3.73 11.70
C LEU A 239 -8.37 4.77 12.58
N GLY A 240 -8.92 4.33 13.72
CA GLY A 240 -9.71 5.18 14.58
C GLY A 240 -10.45 4.39 15.67
N SER A 241 -11.44 5.06 16.27
CA SER A 241 -12.29 4.51 17.32
C SER A 241 -13.76 4.71 17.01
N CYS A 242 -14.60 3.87 17.62
CA CYS A 242 -16.06 3.96 17.55
C CYS A 242 -16.64 3.65 18.92
N TYR A 243 -17.89 4.08 19.14
CA TYR A 243 -18.67 3.54 20.26
C TYR A 243 -19.01 2.08 19.98
N LYS A 244 -18.82 1.22 20.98
CA LYS A 244 -19.07 -0.21 20.88
C LYS A 244 -19.95 -0.68 22.02
N CYS A 245 -21.11 -1.22 21.67
CA CYS A 245 -22.04 -1.75 22.66
C CYS A 245 -23.10 -2.62 21.96
N ASN A 246 -23.79 -3.48 22.72
CA ASN A 246 -24.92 -4.26 22.23
C ASN A 246 -25.94 -4.49 23.36
N ASP A 247 -26.99 -3.69 23.40
CA ASP A 247 -28.08 -3.83 24.37
C ASP A 247 -29.33 -3.05 23.92
N ALA A 248 -30.44 -3.23 24.63
CA ALA A 248 -31.72 -2.58 24.34
C ALA A 248 -32.01 -1.33 25.19
N ASP A 249 -31.05 -0.86 26.01
CA ASP A 249 -31.27 0.21 27.00
C ASP A 249 -30.27 1.37 26.87
N LYS A 250 -28.96 1.10 26.94
CA LYS A 250 -27.88 2.08 26.90
C LYS A 250 -27.39 2.35 25.47
N CYS A 251 -27.39 1.34 24.61
CA CYS A 251 -26.94 1.49 23.22
C CYS A 251 -27.85 2.34 22.35
N LEU A 252 -29.14 2.40 22.70
CA LEU A 252 -30.10 3.24 22.00
C LEU A 252 -29.87 4.72 22.26
N LEU A 253 -29.30 5.08 23.41
CA LEU A 253 -29.10 6.45 23.84
C LEU A 253 -27.92 7.10 23.12
N GLN A 254 -27.79 8.42 23.30
CA GLN A 254 -26.57 9.12 22.95
C GLN A 254 -25.42 8.57 23.80
N GLN A 255 -24.29 8.28 23.15
CA GLN A 255 -23.16 7.68 23.82
C GLN A 255 -22.33 8.73 24.58
N GLU A 256 -21.86 8.35 25.76
CA GLU A 256 -21.07 9.21 26.64
C GLU A 256 -19.65 9.40 26.09
N ALA A 257 -19.17 10.65 26.02
CA ALA A 257 -17.80 10.93 25.59
C ALA A 257 -16.77 10.18 26.45
N GLY A 258 -15.74 9.60 25.81
CA GLY A 258 -14.69 8.82 26.47
C GLY A 258 -15.06 7.36 26.70
N LYS A 259 -16.20 6.88 26.17
CA LYS A 259 -16.59 5.46 26.17
C LYS A 259 -16.36 4.76 24.84
N GLU A 260 -15.82 5.46 23.85
CA GLU A 260 -15.34 4.87 22.61
C GLU A 260 -14.19 3.88 22.85
N SER A 261 -14.00 2.96 21.90
CA SER A 261 -12.86 2.06 21.91
C SER A 261 -12.26 1.92 20.51
N ALA A 262 -10.96 1.66 20.46
CA ALA A 262 -10.24 1.47 19.21
C ALA A 262 -10.86 0.36 18.36
N CYS A 263 -10.96 0.61 17.05
CA CYS A 263 -11.35 -0.42 16.11
C CYS A 263 -10.26 -1.48 15.96
N ALA A 264 -10.65 -2.70 15.59
CA ALA A 264 -9.72 -3.73 15.16
C ALA A 264 -8.84 -3.19 14.02
N PRO A 265 -7.58 -3.64 13.91
CA PRO A 265 -6.70 -3.22 12.82
C PRO A 265 -7.33 -3.46 11.45
N ALA A 266 -7.44 -2.39 10.67
CA ALA A 266 -7.89 -2.41 9.30
C ALA A 266 -6.73 -2.78 8.36
N VAL A 267 -7.02 -3.59 7.33
CA VAL A 267 -6.03 -3.99 6.33
C VAL A 267 -5.56 -2.82 5.46
N TYR A 268 -4.44 -3.00 4.77
CA TYR A 268 -3.75 -1.94 4.06
C TYR A 268 -4.55 -1.33 2.88
N THR A 269 -5.67 -1.92 2.47
CA THR A 269 -6.57 -1.35 1.46
C THR A 269 -7.58 -0.35 2.03
N GLN A 270 -7.89 -0.41 3.33
CA GLN A 270 -8.89 0.46 3.97
C GLN A 270 -8.28 1.79 4.44
N ASN A 271 -8.74 2.94 3.96
CA ASN A 271 -8.14 4.26 4.25
C ASN A 271 -8.84 5.04 5.36
N GLU A 272 -10.09 4.71 5.66
CA GLU A 272 -10.94 5.48 6.57
C GLU A 272 -11.49 4.60 7.69
N ASN A 273 -11.58 5.16 8.88
CA ASN A 273 -12.34 4.57 9.96
C ASN A 273 -13.84 4.70 9.65
N SER A 274 -14.60 3.64 9.89
CA SER A 274 -16.04 3.65 9.70
C SER A 274 -16.72 2.91 10.86
N CYS A 275 -17.71 3.58 11.45
CA CYS A 275 -18.51 3.06 12.54
C CYS A 275 -19.89 2.67 12.05
N TYR A 276 -20.58 1.80 12.79
CA TYR A 276 -21.98 1.46 12.52
C TYR A 276 -22.88 1.65 13.75
N THR A 277 -24.17 1.80 13.46
CA THR A 277 -25.29 1.62 14.38
C THR A 277 -26.31 0.72 13.71
N GLN A 278 -26.57 -0.46 14.29
CA GLN A 278 -27.49 -1.46 13.76
C GLN A 278 -28.64 -1.68 14.75
N LEU A 279 -29.87 -1.69 14.25
CA LEU A 279 -31.04 -1.96 15.07
C LEU A 279 -31.55 -3.38 14.79
N PHE A 280 -31.51 -4.23 15.81
CA PHE A 280 -31.89 -5.64 15.70
C PHE A 280 -33.40 -5.85 15.91
N ASN A 281 -33.92 -6.95 15.36
CA ASN A 281 -35.35 -7.29 15.43
C ASN A 281 -35.87 -7.48 16.87
N ASN A 282 -34.98 -7.75 17.84
CA ASN A 282 -35.30 -7.92 19.25
C ASN A 282 -35.34 -6.60 20.05
N GLY A 283 -35.18 -5.44 19.41
CA GLY A 283 -35.15 -4.14 20.08
C GLY A 283 -33.77 -3.67 20.51
N SER A 284 -32.73 -4.51 20.43
CA SER A 284 -31.37 -4.11 20.79
C SER A 284 -30.70 -3.29 19.69
N VAL A 285 -29.78 -2.42 20.10
CA VAL A 285 -28.93 -1.63 19.22
C VAL A 285 -27.50 -2.12 19.34
N GLY A 286 -26.90 -2.50 18.22
CA GLY A 286 -25.48 -2.78 18.09
C GLY A 286 -24.74 -1.55 17.58
N ARG A 287 -23.62 -1.21 18.21
CA ARG A 287 -22.67 -0.21 17.71
C ARG A 287 -21.28 -0.83 17.64
N GLY A 288 -20.50 -0.42 16.63
CA GLY A 288 -19.14 -0.91 16.49
C GLY A 288 -18.43 -0.32 15.30
N CYS A 289 -17.31 -0.94 14.92
CA CYS A 289 -16.58 -0.60 13.70
C CYS A 289 -17.03 -1.49 12.55
N THR A 290 -17.20 -0.94 11.35
CA THR A 290 -17.71 -1.71 10.20
C THR A 290 -16.74 -2.79 9.74
N ASN A 291 -15.43 -2.61 9.96
CA ASN A 291 -14.41 -3.62 9.67
C ASN A 291 -14.42 -4.82 10.65
N GLU A 292 -15.25 -4.77 11.69
CA GLU A 292 -15.47 -5.86 12.65
C GLU A 292 -16.77 -6.64 12.33
N LEU A 293 -17.56 -6.17 11.36
CA LEU A 293 -18.76 -6.86 10.87
C LEU A 293 -18.40 -7.87 9.79
N ALA A 294 -18.72 -9.15 10.00
CA ALA A 294 -18.47 -10.21 9.04
C ALA A 294 -19.21 -9.97 7.71
N ASP A 295 -20.47 -9.52 7.78
CA ASP A 295 -21.35 -9.32 6.62
C ASP A 295 -21.39 -7.85 6.15
N GLY A 296 -20.52 -6.99 6.70
CA GLY A 296 -20.58 -5.54 6.50
C GLY A 296 -21.82 -4.90 7.12
N CYS A 297 -22.07 -3.63 6.77
CA CYS A 297 -23.20 -2.85 7.30
C CYS A 297 -24.21 -2.55 6.19
N GLU A 298 -25.28 -3.34 6.12
CA GLU A 298 -26.32 -3.18 5.12
C GLU A 298 -27.58 -2.50 5.68
N THR A 299 -28.16 -1.58 4.90
CA THR A 299 -29.40 -0.89 5.26
C THR A 299 -30.59 -1.84 5.34
N THR A 300 -30.59 -2.92 4.55
CA THR A 300 -31.57 -4.03 4.61
C THR A 300 -31.59 -4.73 5.97
N GLN A 301 -30.49 -4.67 6.71
CA GLN A 301 -30.32 -5.23 8.04
C GLN A 301 -30.44 -4.16 9.14
N ASN A 302 -31.03 -3.00 8.81
CA ASN A 302 -31.15 -1.82 9.69
C ASN A 302 -29.80 -1.33 10.22
N CYS A 303 -28.74 -1.48 9.44
CA CYS A 303 -27.42 -0.99 9.76
C CYS A 303 -27.15 0.34 9.06
N ASN A 304 -26.75 1.34 9.83
CA ASN A 304 -26.32 2.65 9.33
C ASN A 304 -24.82 2.82 9.63
N ALA A 305 -24.03 3.02 8.58
CA ALA A 305 -22.61 3.33 8.69
C ALA A 305 -22.34 4.83 8.63
N CYS A 306 -21.28 5.28 9.29
CA CYS A 306 -20.75 6.63 9.18
C CYS A 306 -19.21 6.57 9.10
N THR A 307 -18.61 7.62 8.55
CA THR A 307 -17.16 7.75 8.38
C THR A 307 -16.57 8.69 9.43
N GLY A 308 -15.41 8.34 9.96
CA GLY A 308 -14.66 9.14 10.94
C GLY A 308 -14.82 8.65 12.37
N ASP A 309 -14.00 9.22 13.25
CA ASP A 309 -13.93 8.80 14.64
C ASP A 309 -15.20 9.11 15.41
N ASN A 310 -15.67 8.10 16.15
CA ASN A 310 -16.78 8.24 17.10
C ASN A 310 -18.07 8.78 16.46
N CYS A 311 -18.22 8.66 15.14
CA CYS A 311 -19.34 9.25 14.39
C CYS A 311 -20.69 8.62 14.77
N ASN A 312 -20.68 7.42 15.35
CA ASN A 312 -21.85 6.70 15.84
C ASN A 312 -22.24 7.10 17.28
N VAL A 313 -22.11 8.38 17.64
CA VAL A 313 -22.42 8.89 19.00
C VAL A 313 -23.92 9.12 19.26
N ASN A 314 -24.67 9.47 18.21
CA ASN A 314 -26.05 9.96 18.35
C ASN A 314 -27.03 8.84 18.73
N ILE A 315 -28.17 9.22 19.31
CA ILE A 315 -29.31 8.33 19.62
C ILE A 315 -29.66 7.49 18.38
N ALA A 316 -29.92 6.20 18.58
CA ALA A 316 -30.34 5.31 17.51
C ALA A 316 -31.75 5.70 17.05
N THR A 317 -31.91 6.09 15.79
CA THR A 317 -33.21 6.44 15.22
C THR A 317 -33.85 5.23 14.56
N PHE A 318 -35.04 4.86 15.02
CA PHE A 318 -35.94 3.96 14.31
C PHE A 318 -36.91 4.77 13.46
N GLN A 319 -37.18 4.35 12.23
CA GLN A 319 -38.08 5.05 11.32
C GLN A 319 -39.14 4.12 10.76
N CYS A 320 -40.36 4.63 10.62
CA CYS A 320 -41.48 3.96 9.96
C CYS A 320 -42.13 4.91 8.98
N LEU A 321 -42.92 4.39 8.03
CA LEU A 321 -43.88 5.24 7.32
C LEU A 321 -44.96 5.62 8.35
N ILE A 322 -45.18 6.93 8.57
CA ILE A 322 -46.17 7.43 9.53
C ILE A 322 -47.18 8.27 8.75
N CYS A 323 -48.42 7.80 8.63
CA CYS A 323 -49.44 8.53 7.89
C CYS A 323 -50.86 7.97 8.11
N ARG A 324 -51.86 8.77 7.73
CA ARG A 324 -53.25 8.32 7.58
C ARG A 324 -53.80 8.70 6.21
N SER A 325 -54.56 7.81 5.56
CA SER A 325 -55.05 8.04 4.19
C SER A 325 -56.21 9.01 4.06
N ASP A 326 -56.97 9.26 5.13
CA ASP A 326 -58.04 10.25 5.19
C ASP A 326 -57.51 11.69 5.24
N TYR A 327 -56.33 11.87 5.83
CA TYR A 327 -55.61 13.14 5.83
C TYR A 327 -54.68 13.30 4.61
N TYR A 328 -54.05 12.21 4.16
CA TYR A 328 -53.06 12.23 3.08
C TYR A 328 -53.20 11.02 2.15
N ALA A 329 -53.85 11.23 1.00
CA ALA A 329 -54.16 10.17 0.04
C ALA A 329 -52.97 9.29 -0.38
N PRO A 330 -51.73 9.80 -0.59
CA PRO A 330 -50.57 8.96 -0.93
C PRO A 330 -50.18 7.92 0.13
N CYS A 331 -50.66 8.05 1.37
CA CYS A 331 -50.44 7.08 2.44
C CYS A 331 -50.91 5.66 2.05
N ARG A 332 -52.05 5.57 1.34
CA ARG A 332 -52.62 4.30 0.88
C ARG A 332 -51.66 3.53 -0.05
N GLN A 333 -50.87 4.25 -0.84
CA GLN A 333 -49.89 3.68 -1.77
C GLN A 333 -48.47 3.57 -1.19
N ALA A 334 -48.28 3.80 0.12
CA ALA A 334 -46.96 3.85 0.76
C ALA A 334 -46.00 4.86 0.10
N LYS A 335 -46.54 5.91 -0.54
CA LYS A 335 -45.78 6.99 -1.17
C LYS A 335 -45.53 8.12 -0.16
N VAL A 336 -45.01 7.75 0.99
CA VAL A 336 -44.58 8.64 2.07
C VAL A 336 -43.15 8.30 2.45
N GLN A 337 -42.39 9.29 2.89
CA GLN A 337 -41.04 9.04 3.39
C GLN A 337 -41.10 8.46 4.82
N PRO A 338 -40.14 7.62 5.21
CA PRO A 338 -40.00 7.21 6.60
C PRO A 338 -39.74 8.41 7.50
N GLU A 339 -40.39 8.43 8.66
CA GLU A 339 -40.23 9.45 9.70
C GLU A 339 -39.70 8.78 10.98
N ASN A 340 -39.01 9.57 11.81
CA ASN A 340 -38.48 9.09 13.08
C ASN A 340 -39.62 8.69 14.02
N CYS A 341 -39.57 7.45 14.48
CA CYS A 341 -40.36 7.01 15.60
C CYS A 341 -39.88 7.67 16.90
N PRO A 342 -40.78 7.99 17.83
CA PRO A 342 -40.41 8.48 19.15
C PRO A 342 -39.52 7.49 19.91
N ALA A 343 -38.74 7.98 20.88
CA ALA A 343 -37.82 7.15 21.67
C ALA A 343 -38.52 5.99 22.42
N SER A 344 -39.80 6.14 22.77
CA SER A 344 -40.67 5.06 23.28
C SER A 344 -40.78 3.86 22.33
N SER A 345 -40.52 4.06 21.05
CA SER A 345 -40.55 3.00 20.03
C SER A 345 -39.28 2.16 19.97
N LEU A 346 -38.29 2.49 20.81
CA LEU A 346 -37.02 1.76 20.90
C LEU A 346 -37.02 0.73 22.03
N THR A 347 -38.00 0.76 22.94
CA THR A 347 -38.04 -0.10 24.14
C THR A 347 -39.41 -0.74 24.36
N GLY A 348 -39.45 -1.86 25.09
CA GLY A 348 -40.68 -2.58 25.42
C GLY A 348 -41.17 -3.59 24.36
N PRO A 349 -42.34 -4.23 24.58
CA PRO A 349 -42.78 -5.41 23.79
C PRO A 349 -43.06 -5.13 22.31
N GLN A 350 -43.33 -3.87 21.96
CA GLN A 350 -43.61 -3.41 20.59
C GLN A 350 -42.51 -2.51 20.02
N ALA A 351 -41.34 -2.49 20.67
CA ALA A 351 -40.17 -1.80 20.15
C ALA A 351 -39.86 -2.24 18.72
N MET A 352 -39.31 -1.32 17.93
CA MET A 352 -38.70 -1.64 16.64
C MET A 352 -39.63 -2.29 15.61
N LYS A 353 -40.94 -2.10 15.78
CA LYS A 353 -41.97 -2.59 14.87
C LYS A 353 -42.69 -1.43 14.22
N CYS A 354 -42.76 -1.46 12.89
CA CYS A 354 -43.71 -0.64 12.16
C CYS A 354 -45.01 -1.43 11.97
N PHE A 355 -46.11 -0.71 11.77
CA PHE A 355 -47.38 -1.30 11.37
C PHE A 355 -47.98 -0.58 10.17
N SER A 356 -48.81 -1.30 9.44
CA SER A 356 -49.77 -0.72 8.51
C SER A 356 -51.05 -1.51 8.59
N GLY A 357 -52.21 -0.86 8.56
CA GLY A 357 -53.50 -1.53 8.54
C GLY A 357 -54.61 -0.65 7.97
N GLU A 358 -55.78 -1.24 7.74
CA GLU A 358 -56.98 -0.55 7.25
C GLU A 358 -58.15 -0.67 8.24
N TRP A 359 -58.60 0.50 8.73
CA TRP A 359 -59.73 0.65 9.64
C TRP A 359 -60.80 1.50 8.97
N ASP A 360 -61.96 0.90 8.70
CA ASP A 360 -63.14 1.57 8.16
C ASP A 360 -62.84 2.41 6.90
N GLY A 361 -62.02 1.85 6.00
CA GLY A 361 -61.60 2.51 4.76
C GLY A 361 -60.41 3.48 4.92
N VAL A 362 -59.87 3.64 6.13
CA VAL A 362 -58.71 4.49 6.42
C VAL A 362 -57.48 3.63 6.64
N VAL A 363 -56.47 3.80 5.79
CA VAL A 363 -55.15 3.19 5.96
C VAL A 363 -54.35 4.01 6.95
N VAL A 364 -53.85 3.37 8.00
CA VAL A 364 -52.99 3.96 9.01
C VAL A 364 -51.65 3.24 9.01
N ARG A 365 -50.57 4.00 9.06
CA ARG A 365 -49.20 3.52 9.19
C ARG A 365 -48.51 4.22 10.36
N GLY A 366 -47.66 3.51 11.08
CA GLY A 366 -46.87 4.12 12.13
C GLY A 366 -45.93 3.14 12.85
N CYS A 367 -45.40 3.62 13.97
CA CYS A 367 -44.62 2.84 14.92
C CYS A 367 -45.59 2.11 15.85
N LEU A 368 -45.44 0.80 16.02
CA LEU A 368 -46.43 -0.02 16.71
C LEU A 368 -46.56 0.32 18.21
N SER A 369 -45.45 0.69 18.85
CA SER A 369 -45.39 1.22 20.22
C SER A 369 -46.27 2.45 20.45
N GLU A 370 -46.45 3.29 19.43
CA GLU A 370 -47.27 4.52 19.48
C GLU A 370 -48.73 4.27 19.06
N ALA A 371 -49.05 3.05 18.61
CA ALA A 371 -50.41 2.69 18.27
C ALA A 371 -51.28 2.56 19.53
N SER A 372 -52.59 2.78 19.41
CA SER A 372 -53.52 2.56 20.52
C SER A 372 -53.50 1.10 20.97
N ALA A 373 -53.85 0.82 22.23
CA ALA A 373 -53.88 -0.56 22.75
C ALA A 373 -54.74 -1.50 21.88
N LEU A 374 -55.85 -0.99 21.34
CA LEU A 374 -56.70 -1.74 20.41
C LEU A 374 -55.98 -2.05 19.09
N MET A 375 -55.32 -1.05 18.49
CA MET A 375 -54.56 -1.26 17.25
C MET A 375 -53.38 -2.22 17.49
N GLN A 376 -52.67 -2.10 18.61
CA GLN A 376 -51.60 -3.04 18.96
C GLN A 376 -52.12 -4.47 19.04
N TYR A 377 -53.24 -4.69 19.75
CA TYR A 377 -53.90 -5.99 19.83
C TYR A 377 -54.30 -6.52 18.45
N GLN A 378 -54.97 -5.71 17.62
CA GLN A 378 -55.40 -6.10 16.28
C GLN A 378 -54.22 -6.41 15.34
N CYS A 379 -53.14 -5.64 15.41
CA CYS A 379 -51.95 -5.86 14.60
C CYS A 379 -51.13 -7.09 15.03
N THR A 380 -51.33 -7.60 16.25
CA THR A 380 -50.54 -8.72 16.79
C THR A 380 -51.33 -10.01 16.94
N ALA A 381 -52.66 -9.96 16.81
CA ALA A 381 -53.52 -11.13 16.84
C ALA A 381 -53.50 -11.86 15.49
N GLU A 382 -53.17 -13.16 15.50
CA GLU A 382 -53.08 -13.97 14.27
C GLU A 382 -54.38 -14.03 13.46
N ALA A 383 -55.53 -13.87 14.13
CA ALA A 383 -56.85 -13.95 13.49
C ALA A 383 -57.31 -12.64 12.81
N ASP A 384 -56.62 -11.51 13.06
CA ASP A 384 -57.00 -10.21 12.50
C ASP A 384 -56.11 -9.83 11.32
N THR A 385 -56.67 -9.91 10.12
CA THR A 385 -55.95 -9.62 8.87
C THR A 385 -55.98 -8.14 8.49
N ARG A 386 -56.54 -7.26 9.33
CA ARG A 386 -56.69 -5.82 9.00
C ARG A 386 -55.37 -5.06 9.10
N CYS A 387 -54.38 -5.61 9.79
CA CYS A 387 -53.10 -4.97 10.02
C CYS A 387 -51.94 -5.96 9.83
N GLN A 388 -50.78 -5.44 9.42
CA GLN A 388 -49.52 -6.16 9.40
C GLN A 388 -48.46 -5.37 10.13
N THR A 389 -47.69 -6.06 10.95
CA THR A 389 -46.46 -5.55 11.54
C THR A 389 -45.25 -6.01 10.74
N CYS A 390 -44.21 -5.22 10.74
CA CYS A 390 -42.92 -5.61 10.19
C CYS A 390 -41.80 -5.02 11.04
N THR A 391 -40.61 -5.60 10.93
CA THR A 391 -39.39 -5.11 11.56
C THR A 391 -38.48 -4.49 10.52
N GLY A 392 -37.85 -3.38 10.90
CA GLY A 392 -36.87 -2.66 10.10
C GLY A 392 -37.33 -1.30 9.58
N LEU A 393 -36.35 -0.50 9.13
CA LEU A 393 -36.53 0.91 8.80
C LEU A 393 -37.49 1.08 7.62
N GLY A 394 -38.62 1.74 7.87
CA GLY A 394 -39.62 2.03 6.85
C GLY A 394 -40.15 0.77 6.16
N CYS A 395 -40.22 -0.36 6.86
CA CYS A 395 -40.62 -1.65 6.29
C CYS A 395 -42.12 -1.72 5.93
N ASN A 396 -42.96 -0.87 6.53
CA ASN A 396 -44.42 -0.94 6.46
C ASN A 396 -44.95 -0.35 5.15
N ARG A 397 -44.58 -0.97 4.02
CA ARG A 397 -44.84 -0.48 2.64
C ARG A 397 -45.98 -1.18 1.90
N LEU A 398 -46.75 -2.03 2.58
CA LEU A 398 -47.89 -2.73 1.96
C LEU A 398 -48.86 -1.75 1.30
N VAL A 399 -49.26 -1.97 0.05
CA VAL A 399 -50.21 -1.13 -0.68
C VAL A 399 -51.64 -1.62 -0.46
N TYR A 400 -52.57 -0.70 -0.20
CA TYR A 400 -53.98 -1.02 0.06
C TYR A 400 -54.87 -0.54 -1.09
N ASN A 401 -55.46 -1.46 -1.86
CA ASN A 401 -56.39 -1.12 -2.93
C ASN A 401 -57.80 -0.95 -2.34
N GLY A 402 -58.46 0.20 -2.55
CA GLY A 402 -59.73 0.58 -1.91
C GLY A 402 -60.98 -0.22 -2.33
N ALA A 403 -60.85 -1.51 -2.62
CA ALA A 403 -61.94 -2.36 -3.11
C ALA A 403 -62.54 -3.30 -2.03
N ALA A 404 -62.13 -3.18 -0.76
CA ALA A 404 -62.52 -4.13 0.30
C ALA A 404 -63.40 -3.50 1.40
N THR A 405 -64.47 -2.80 1.03
CA THR A 405 -65.56 -2.48 1.98
C THR A 405 -66.92 -2.58 1.29
N LEU A 406 -67.34 -3.81 0.97
CA LEU A 406 -68.73 -4.08 0.54
C LEU A 406 -69.20 -5.50 0.92
N GLN A 407 -68.70 -6.06 2.03
CA GLN A 407 -69.11 -7.39 2.50
C GLN A 407 -69.64 -7.47 3.93
N GLN A 408 -69.86 -6.36 4.64
CA GLN A 408 -70.46 -6.40 5.99
C GLN A 408 -71.79 -5.65 6.17
N MET A 409 -72.48 -5.27 5.08
CA MET A 409 -73.87 -4.80 5.14
C MET A 409 -74.78 -5.65 4.26
N GLY A 410 -74.85 -6.97 4.54
CA GLY A 410 -75.59 -7.90 3.66
C GLY A 410 -76.26 -9.09 4.36
N LEU A 411 -76.32 -9.14 5.69
CA LEU A 411 -76.92 -10.30 6.40
C LEU A 411 -77.98 -9.91 7.45
N GLY A 412 -78.42 -8.65 7.49
CA GLY A 412 -79.49 -8.20 8.39
C GLY A 412 -80.87 -8.00 7.74
N LEU A 413 -80.96 -7.99 6.39
CA LEU A 413 -82.18 -7.56 5.68
C LEU A 413 -82.87 -8.64 4.85
N PHE A 414 -82.38 -9.88 4.86
CA PHE A 414 -82.97 -11.02 4.12
C PHE A 414 -83.63 -12.10 5.02
N ALA A 415 -83.76 -11.86 6.33
CA ALA A 415 -84.37 -12.82 7.26
C ALA A 415 -85.80 -12.46 7.72
N LEU A 416 -86.49 -11.52 7.05
CA LEU A 416 -87.86 -11.11 7.44
C LEU A 416 -88.91 -11.21 6.32
N ILE A 417 -88.61 -11.81 5.16
CA ILE A 417 -89.58 -12.02 4.06
C ILE A 417 -89.86 -13.51 3.78
N SER A 418 -89.71 -14.40 4.78
CA SER A 418 -89.99 -15.84 4.54
C SER A 418 -90.82 -16.56 5.60
N ILE A 419 -91.59 -15.83 6.42
CA ILE A 419 -92.63 -16.45 7.27
C ILE A 419 -94.01 -15.89 6.94
N VAL A 420 -94.45 -16.04 5.69
CA VAL A 420 -95.89 -16.06 5.34
C VAL A 420 -96.09 -16.98 4.12
N ARG A 421 -95.98 -18.30 4.33
CA ARG A 421 -96.67 -19.35 3.54
C ARG A 421 -96.20 -20.72 4.02
N HIS A 422 -96.91 -21.30 4.98
CA HIS A 422 -97.28 -22.73 5.06
C HIS A 422 -97.75 -23.05 6.48
N TYR A 423 -99.00 -22.68 6.79
CA TYR A 423 -99.89 -23.42 7.70
C TYR A 423 -101.34 -23.07 7.30
N PHE A 424 -101.79 -23.69 6.22
CA PHE A 424 -103.12 -24.27 6.07
C PHE A 424 -102.91 -25.70 5.59
#